data_AF-A0A3F3H1M0-F1
#
_entry.id   AF-A0A3F3H1M0-F1
#
_cell.length_a   1.000
_cell.length_b   1.000
_cell.length_c   1.000
_cell.angle_alpha   90.00
_cell.angle_beta   90.00
_cell.angle_gamma   90.00
#
_symmetry.space_group_name_H-M   'P 1'
#
loop_
_entity.id
_entity.type
_entity.pdbx_description
1 polymer ?
#
loop_
_entity_poly.entity_id
_entity_poly.type
_entity_poly.pdbx_seq_one_letter_code
_entity_poly.pdbx_strand_id
1 'polypeptide(L)' 'MKVLTDNFRNALIVKQAKEHLTYKELSKITGVNRVTLSNIINGKTETLQEKTFDKLNDWLLKEE' A
#
# COMPACT_ATOMS: atom_id res chain seq x y z
N MET A 1 1.50 -15.18 -4.94
CA MET A 1 0.53 -14.08 -5.13
C MET A 1 -0.34 -14.03 -3.88
N LYS A 2 -0.57 -12.85 -3.31
CA LYS A 2 -1.44 -12.65 -2.14
C LYS A 2 -2.71 -11.94 -2.58
N VAL A 3 -3.85 -12.40 -2.09
CA VAL A 3 -5.13 -11.72 -2.30
C VAL A 3 -5.18 -10.50 -1.39
N LEU A 4 -5.54 -9.34 -1.97
CA LEU A 4 -5.80 -8.13 -1.21
C LEU A 4 -7.17 -8.23 -0.58
N THR A 5 -7.22 -8.18 0.75
CA THR A 5 -8.48 -8.02 1.48
C THR A 5 -8.85 -6.54 1.55
N ASP A 6 -10.14 -6.26 1.66
CA ASP A 6 -10.61 -4.88 1.84
C ASP A 6 -10.02 -4.23 3.11
N ASN A 7 -9.84 -5.02 4.17
CA ASN A 7 -9.19 -4.57 5.41
C ASN A 7 -7.77 -4.05 5.16
N PHE A 8 -6.98 -4.77 4.34
CA PHE A 8 -5.62 -4.35 4.01
C PHE A 8 -5.62 -3.05 3.21
N ARG A 9 -6.52 -2.92 2.22
CA ARG A 9 -6.66 -1.68 1.45
C ARG A 9 -7.07 -0.51 2.34
N ASN A 10 -8.05 -0.71 3.21
CA ASN A 10 -8.51 0.33 4.13
C ASN A 10 -7.40 0.78 5.08
N ALA A 11 -6.58 -0.16 5.59
CA ALA A 11 -5.41 0.17 6.41
C ALA A 11 -4.41 1.06 5.64
N LEU A 12 -4.12 0.74 4.37
CA LEU A 12 -3.24 1.57 3.53
C LEU A 12 -3.80 2.98 3.34
N ILE A 13 -5.09 3.11 3.05
CA ILE A 13 -5.75 4.40 2.85
C ILE A 13 -5.69 5.23 4.13
N VAL A 14 -6.04 4.64 5.28
CA VAL A 14 -6.05 5.32 6.56
C VAL A 14 -4.65 5.80 6.95
N LYS A 15 -3.63 4.93 6.84
CA LYS A 15 -2.26 5.31 7.19
C LYS A 15 -1.70 6.38 6.24
N GLN A 16 -1.96 6.25 4.94
CA GLN A 16 -1.55 7.26 3.95
C GLN A 16 -2.17 8.63 4.27
N ALA A 17 -3.46 8.65 4.62
CA ALA A 17 -4.16 9.88 4.97
C ALA A 17 -3.65 10.50 6.27
N LYS A 18 -3.34 9.69 7.28
CA LYS A 18 -2.75 10.15 8.55
C LYS A 18 -1.38 10.80 8.35
N GLU A 19 -0.53 10.21 7.53
CA GLU A 19 0.81 10.73 7.22
C GLU A 19 0.81 11.80 6.11
N HIS A 20 -0.37 12.18 5.60
CA HIS A 20 -0.54 13.14 4.49
C HIS A 20 0.32 12.85 3.25
N LEU A 21 0.53 11.57 2.94
CA LEU A 21 1.45 11.16 1.87
C LEU A 21 0.80 11.16 0.49
N THR A 22 1.47 11.75 -0.48
CA THR A 22 1.16 11.51 -1.90
C THR A 22 1.59 10.10 -2.32
N TYR A 23 1.01 9.57 -3.40
CA TYR A 23 1.48 8.29 -3.97
C TYR A 23 2.95 8.31 -4.38
N LYS A 24 3.51 9.50 -4.68
CA LYS A 24 4.93 9.66 -5.01
C LYS A 24 5.81 9.47 -3.78
N GLU A 25 5.42 10.03 -2.64
CA GLU A 25 6.15 9.87 -1.37
C GLU A 25 6.00 8.46 -0.84
N LEU A 26 4.78 7.92 -0.84
CA LEU A 26 4.54 6.53 -0.46
C LEU A 26 5.35 5.55 -1.30
N SER A 27 5.51 5.82 -2.60
CA SER A 27 6.37 5.03 -3.49
C SER A 27 7.84 5.06 -3.09
N LYS A 28 8.36 6.21 -2.64
CA LYS A 28 9.73 6.33 -2.14
C LYS A 28 9.93 5.60 -0.81
N ILE A 29 8.93 5.66 0.09
CA ILE A 29 8.99 5.04 1.42
C ILE A 29 8.92 3.51 1.32
N THR A 30 7.98 2.99 0.54
CA THR A 30 7.69 1.55 0.43
C THR A 30 8.52 0.85 -0.64
N GLY A 31 9.09 1.61 -1.59
CA GLY A 31 9.74 1.05 -2.78
C GLY A 31 8.77 0.30 -3.71
N VAL A 32 7.48 0.61 -3.63
CA VAL A 32 6.43 0.11 -4.54
C VAL A 32 6.12 1.16 -5.59
N ASN A 33 5.89 0.76 -6.84
CA ASN A 33 5.62 1.70 -7.93
C ASN A 33 4.35 2.52 -7.66
N ARG A 34 4.40 3.83 -7.90
CA ARG A 34 3.25 4.75 -7.80
C ARG A 34 1.98 4.25 -8.50
N VAL A 35 2.11 3.67 -9.70
CA VAL A 35 0.97 3.14 -10.46
C VAL A 35 0.36 1.93 -9.74
N THR A 36 1.20 1.05 -9.21
CA THR A 36 0.76 -0.09 -8.41
C THR A 36 0.03 0.37 -7.15
N LEU A 37 0.58 1.35 -6.42
CA LEU A 37 -0.08 1.95 -5.25
C LEU A 37 -1.45 2.53 -5.60
N SER A 38 -1.54 3.29 -6.70
CA SER A 38 -2.79 3.86 -7.19
C SER A 38 -3.81 2.76 -7.55
N ASN A 39 -3.38 1.70 -8.23
CA ASN A 39 -4.27 0.60 -8.60
C ASN A 39 -4.76 -0.18 -7.36
N ILE A 40 -3.89 -0.39 -6.37
CA ILE A 40 -4.27 -1.00 -5.09
C ILE A 40 -5.32 -0.14 -4.42
N ILE A 41 -5.08 1.16 -4.24
CA ILE A 41 -5.95 2.05 -3.47
C ILE A 41 -7.31 2.25 -4.18
N ASN A 42 -7.30 2.37 -5.51
CA ASN A 42 -8.50 2.62 -6.31
C ASN A 42 -9.33 1.36 -6.63
N GLY A 43 -9.07 0.20 -6.05
CA GLY A 43 -9.89 -0.97 -6.36
C GLY A 43 -9.46 -1.82 -7.55
N LYS A 44 -8.48 -1.37 -8.34
CA LYS A 44 -8.16 -1.94 -9.65
C LYS A 44 -7.28 -3.19 -9.60
N THR A 45 -6.92 -3.65 -8.40
CA THR A 45 -6.05 -4.81 -8.22
C THR A 45 -6.56 -5.64 -7.04
N GLU A 46 -6.80 -6.92 -7.31
CA GLU A 46 -7.28 -7.91 -6.34
C GLU A 46 -6.13 -8.77 -5.77
N THR A 47 -5.00 -8.84 -6.48
CA THR A 47 -3.86 -9.68 -6.09
C THR A 47 -2.54 -8.96 -6.27
N LEU A 48 -1.60 -9.18 -5.35
CA LEU A 48 -0.24 -8.65 -5.41
C LEU A 48 0.82 -9.76 -5.39
N GLN A 49 2.00 -9.43 -5.89
CA GLN A 49 3.19 -10.23 -5.63
C GLN A 49 3.51 -10.19 -4.14
N GLU A 50 4.01 -11.30 -3.60
CA GLU A 50 4.30 -11.45 -2.17
C GLU A 50 5.30 -10.38 -1.70
N LYS A 51 6.38 -10.17 -2.45
CA LYS A 51 7.34 -9.08 -2.17
C LYS A 51 6.72 -7.68 -2.10
N THR A 52 5.69 -7.41 -2.89
CA THR A 52 4.98 -6.12 -2.86
C THR A 52 4.07 -6.02 -1.65
N PHE A 53 3.39 -7.12 -1.31
CA PHE A 53 2.58 -7.22 -0.12
C PHE A 53 3.42 -6.99 1.14
N ASP A 54 4.57 -7.65 1.25
CA ASP A 54 5.46 -7.55 2.41
C ASP A 54 5.95 -6.12 2.62
N LYS A 55 6.42 -5.44 1.56
CA LYS A 55 6.84 -4.03 1.62
C LYS A 55 5.76 -3.10 2.16
N LEU A 56 4.52 -3.31 1.74
CA LEU A 56 3.38 -2.50 2.18
C LEU A 56 2.97 -2.84 3.61
N ASN A 57 3.02 -4.12 3.97
CA ASN A 57 2.73 -4.59 5.31
C ASN A 57 3.78 -4.09 6.32
N ASP A 58 5.06 -4.14 5.96
CA ASP A 58 6.15 -3.60 6.77
C ASP A 58 5.97 -2.10 7.02
N TRP A 59 5.57 -1.35 5.99
CA TRP A 59 5.24 0.06 6.17
C TRP A 59 4.03 0.24 7.09
N LEU A 60 2.97 -0.56 6.93
CA LEU A 60 1.79 -0.50 7.80
C LEU A 60 2.11 -0.77 9.28
N LEU A 61 2.99 -1.74 9.54
CA LEU A 61 3.36 -2.19 10.89
C LEU A 61 4.43 -1.33 11.57
N LYS A 62 5.10 -0.43 10.84
CA LYS A 62 5.97 0.57 11.49
C LYS A 62 5.14 1.47 12.41
N GLU A 63 5.38 1.37 13.71
CA GLU A 63 4.92 2.35 14.69
C GLU A 63 5.68 3.68 14.49
N GLU A 64 5.02 4.80 14.78
CA GLU A 64 5.67 6.14 14.83
C GLU A 64 6.63 6.25 16.02
#